data_AF-A0A1R2AQW3-F1
#
_entry.id   AF-A0A1R2AQW3-F1
#
_cell.length_a   1.000
_cell.length_b   1.000
_cell.length_c   1.000
_cell.angle_alpha   90.00
_cell.angle_beta   90.00
_cell.angle_gamma   90.00
#
_symmetry.space_group_name_H-M   'P 1'
#
loop_
_entity.id
_entity.type
_entity.pdbx_description
1 polymer ?
#
loop_
_entity_poly.entity_id
_entity_poly.type
_entity_poly.pdbx_seq_one_letter_code
_entity_poly.pdbx_strand_id
1 'polypeptide(L)'
;MDSPFRQKENPESSKKDLWSFGLNSIKAEMILYDLCQSLYWQSIIEAGIMLSAFIALFTSHSMLFFMHLTHILRPYIAFKILYKLPRTHLILEEISDELIKAHNEAIQFVQEKFKSSSAFYSHYLILSAVSAFFDFIALIYNLSETGGTTNTYIFYVNIAWIFLGFDIYVLLWSKSLLFTLPKAFRDASNDIAQTTLRDTNLIVNNMIHQFVNKPK
;
A
#
# COMPACT_ATOMS: atom_id res chain seq x y z
N MET A 1 -8.21 4.99 -56.04
CA MET A 1 -7.06 5.47 -55.26
C MET A 1 -7.20 4.88 -53.86
N ASP A 2 -6.48 3.80 -53.62
CA ASP A 2 -6.48 3.13 -52.31
C ASP A 2 -5.68 3.95 -51.30
N SER A 3 -6.25 4.13 -50.12
CA SER A 3 -5.63 4.86 -49.02
C SER A 3 -4.31 4.20 -48.59
N PRO A 4 -3.19 4.95 -48.51
CA PRO A 4 -1.88 4.40 -48.13
C PRO A 4 -1.76 4.09 -46.62
N PHE A 5 -2.84 4.23 -45.83
CA PHE A 5 -2.82 4.03 -44.38
C PHE A 5 -3.35 2.68 -43.89
N ARG A 6 -3.57 1.69 -44.77
CA ARG A 6 -3.59 0.29 -44.29
C ARG A 6 -2.15 -0.18 -44.06
N GLN A 7 -1.51 0.32 -43.00
CA GLN A 7 -0.49 -0.47 -42.33
C GLN A 7 -1.17 -1.79 -41.97
N LYS A 8 -0.82 -2.86 -42.69
CA LYS A 8 -1.08 -4.23 -42.24
C LYS A 8 -0.38 -4.34 -40.88
N GLU A 9 -1.12 -4.18 -39.79
CA GLU A 9 -0.67 -4.62 -38.48
C GLU A 9 -0.19 -6.05 -38.66
N ASN A 10 1.10 -6.28 -38.39
CA ASN A 10 1.70 -7.59 -38.55
C ASN A 10 0.97 -8.52 -37.57
N PRO A 11 0.21 -9.53 -38.03
CA PRO A 11 -0.60 -10.36 -37.13
C PRO A 11 0.25 -11.10 -36.09
N GLU A 12 1.55 -11.29 -36.35
CA GLU A 12 2.51 -11.81 -35.36
C GLU A 12 2.88 -10.79 -34.26
N SER A 13 2.96 -9.49 -34.57
CA SER A 13 3.20 -8.46 -33.53
C SER A 13 1.96 -8.30 -32.64
N SER A 14 0.77 -8.26 -33.25
CA SER A 14 -0.51 -8.20 -32.52
C SER A 14 -0.70 -9.38 -31.56
N LYS A 15 -0.38 -10.61 -31.98
CA LYS A 15 -0.43 -11.79 -31.10
C LYS A 15 0.57 -11.70 -29.95
N LYS A 16 1.79 -11.23 -30.21
CA LYS A 16 2.83 -11.10 -29.18
C LYS A 16 2.48 -10.02 -28.15
N ASP A 17 1.86 -8.93 -28.59
CA ASP A 17 1.41 -7.85 -27.73
C ASP A 17 0.24 -8.29 -26.83
N LEU A 18 -0.72 -9.06 -27.38
CA LEU A 18 -1.79 -9.69 -26.60
C LEU A 18 -1.27 -10.68 -25.55
N TRP A 19 -0.29 -11.52 -25.92
CA TRP A 19 0.35 -12.44 -24.96
C TRP A 19 1.11 -11.70 -23.86
N SER A 20 1.85 -10.66 -24.22
CA SER A 20 2.57 -9.80 -23.26
C SER A 20 1.59 -9.12 -22.29
N PHE A 21 0.47 -8.59 -22.81
CA PHE A 21 -0.58 -8.02 -21.99
C PHE A 21 -1.17 -9.04 -21.02
N GLY A 22 -1.59 -10.22 -21.51
CA GLY A 22 -2.14 -11.28 -20.67
C GLY A 22 -1.19 -11.72 -19.55
N LEU A 23 0.09 -11.92 -19.87
CA LEU A 23 1.13 -12.25 -18.89
C LEU A 23 1.33 -11.17 -17.84
N ASN A 24 1.34 -9.90 -18.26
CA ASN A 24 1.49 -8.76 -17.36
C ASN A 24 0.28 -8.59 -16.45
N SER A 25 -0.93 -8.81 -16.97
CA SER A 25 -2.18 -8.78 -16.20
C SER A 25 -2.24 -9.89 -15.15
N ILE A 26 -1.87 -11.12 -15.49
CA ILE A 26 -1.78 -12.24 -14.53
C ILE A 26 -0.78 -11.92 -13.41
N LYS A 27 0.40 -11.39 -13.75
CA LYS A 27 1.40 -10.99 -12.75
C LYS A 27 0.89 -9.89 -11.83
N ALA A 28 0.21 -8.89 -12.38
CA ALA A 28 -0.38 -7.81 -11.59
C ALA A 28 -1.47 -8.32 -10.65
N GLU A 29 -2.32 -9.25 -11.11
CA GLU A 29 -3.35 -9.89 -10.28
C GLU A 29 -2.74 -10.70 -9.14
N MET A 30 -1.69 -11.48 -9.40
CA MET A 30 -0.98 -12.22 -8.34
C MET A 30 -0.40 -11.28 -7.28
N ILE A 31 0.24 -10.17 -7.69
CA ILE A 31 0.77 -9.16 -6.77
C ILE A 31 -0.35 -8.51 -5.94
N LEU A 32 -1.48 -8.20 -6.56
CA LEU A 32 -2.65 -7.65 -5.87
C LEU A 32 -3.25 -8.64 -4.87
N TYR A 33 -3.30 -9.92 -5.22
CA TYR A 33 -3.76 -10.96 -4.34
C TYR A 33 -2.86 -11.11 -3.11
N ASP A 34 -1.54 -11.16 -3.31
CA ASP A 34 -0.55 -11.21 -2.24
C ASP A 34 -0.64 -9.99 -1.32
N LEU A 35 -0.82 -8.79 -1.90
CA LEU A 35 -1.05 -7.56 -1.15
C LEU A 35 -2.31 -7.65 -0.27
N CYS A 36 -3.42 -8.12 -0.85
CA CYS A 36 -4.68 -8.25 -0.13
C CYS A 36 -4.57 -9.23 1.04
N GLN A 37 -3.99 -10.41 0.80
CA GLN A 37 -3.80 -11.42 1.84
C GLN A 37 -2.87 -10.92 2.95
N SER A 38 -1.76 -10.27 2.59
CA SER A 38 -0.80 -9.73 3.55
C SER A 38 -1.44 -8.65 4.43
N LEU A 39 -2.11 -7.66 3.83
CA LEU A 39 -2.80 -6.59 4.58
C LEU A 39 -3.88 -7.15 5.50
N TYR A 40 -4.67 -8.13 5.03
CA TYR A 40 -5.76 -8.72 5.82
C TYR A 40 -5.23 -9.47 7.04
N TRP A 41 -4.32 -10.43 6.83
CA TRP A 41 -3.81 -11.27 7.92
C TRP A 41 -2.96 -10.48 8.91
N GLN A 42 -2.11 -9.57 8.42
CA GLN A 42 -1.35 -8.69 9.31
C GLN A 42 -2.28 -7.83 10.15
N SER A 43 -3.34 -7.25 9.57
CA SER A 43 -4.30 -6.42 10.33
C SER A 43 -5.01 -7.20 11.45
N ILE A 44 -5.37 -8.46 11.19
CA ILE A 44 -6.00 -9.32 12.21
C ILE A 44 -5.01 -9.63 13.33
N ILE A 45 -3.78 -10.01 12.99
CA ILE A 45 -2.76 -10.33 13.98
C ILE A 45 -2.41 -9.08 14.79
N GLU A 46 -2.24 -7.92 14.15
CA GLU A 46 -2.02 -6.65 14.82
C GLU A 46 -3.11 -6.31 15.82
N ALA A 47 -4.38 -6.40 15.40
CA ALA A 47 -5.51 -6.13 16.28
C ALA A 47 -5.52 -7.07 17.49
N GLY A 48 -5.19 -8.35 17.29
CA GLY A 48 -5.09 -9.34 18.37
C GLY A 48 -3.95 -9.04 19.36
N ILE A 49 -2.78 -8.65 18.84
CA ILE A 49 -1.63 -8.28 19.69
C ILE A 49 -1.93 -6.99 20.44
N MET A 50 -2.51 -5.98 19.78
CA MET A 50 -2.89 -4.71 20.42
C MET A 50 -3.93 -4.90 21.51
N LEU A 51 -4.93 -5.78 21.29
CA LEU A 51 -5.87 -6.14 22.34
C LEU A 51 -5.17 -6.80 23.54
N SER A 52 -4.23 -7.70 23.28
CA SER A 52 -3.43 -8.35 24.34
C SER A 52 -2.57 -7.33 25.11
N ALA A 53 -1.95 -6.39 24.40
CA ALA A 53 -1.16 -5.30 24.97
C ALA A 53 -2.02 -4.35 25.82
N PHE A 54 -3.26 -4.11 25.40
CA PHE A 54 -4.23 -3.31 26.12
C PHE A 54 -4.69 -3.99 27.42
N ILE A 55 -4.91 -5.31 27.40
CA ILE A 55 -5.18 -6.07 28.63
C ILE A 55 -3.97 -5.99 29.58
N ALA A 56 -2.74 -6.10 29.05
CA ALA A 56 -1.52 -5.98 29.84
C ALA A 56 -1.30 -4.58 30.44
N LEU A 57 -1.81 -3.52 29.81
CA LEU A 57 -1.81 -2.17 30.38
C LEU A 57 -2.58 -2.12 31.70
N PHE A 58 -3.77 -2.74 31.77
CA PHE A 58 -4.57 -2.73 33.01
C PHE A 58 -3.95 -3.55 34.14
N THR A 59 -3.18 -4.59 33.82
CA THR A 59 -2.54 -5.42 34.85
C THR A 59 -1.21 -4.85 35.31
N SER A 60 -0.41 -4.28 34.41
CA SER A 60 0.94 -3.80 34.70
C SER A 60 1.07 -2.29 34.93
N HIS A 61 0.06 -1.50 34.53
CA HIS A 61 0.05 -0.03 34.59
C HIS A 61 1.21 0.60 33.78
N SER A 62 1.79 -0.17 32.86
CA SER A 62 2.93 0.25 32.07
C SER A 62 2.53 1.16 30.92
N MET A 63 3.11 2.36 30.87
CA MET A 63 2.89 3.32 29.78
C MET A 63 3.51 2.88 28.44
N LEU A 64 4.24 1.76 28.41
CA LEU A 64 4.87 1.22 27.19
C LEU A 64 3.84 0.92 26.09
N PHE A 65 2.59 0.63 26.45
CA PHE A 65 1.49 0.47 25.49
C PHE A 65 1.38 1.63 24.50
N PHE A 66 1.60 2.87 24.94
CA PHE A 66 1.42 4.06 24.09
C PHE A 66 2.47 4.17 22.98
N MET A 67 3.62 3.49 23.09
CA MET A 67 4.60 3.44 22.00
C MET A 67 4.09 2.64 20.79
N HIS A 68 3.05 1.83 20.96
CA HIS A 68 2.47 1.01 19.91
C HIS A 68 1.13 1.55 19.38
N LEU A 69 0.74 2.79 19.73
CA LEU A 69 -0.59 3.34 19.38
C LEU A 69 -0.83 3.42 17.88
N THR A 70 0.23 3.62 17.09
CA THR A 70 0.16 3.66 15.61
C THR A 70 -0.33 2.33 15.01
N HIS A 71 -0.12 1.19 15.69
CA HIS A 71 -0.63 -0.13 15.31
C HIS A 71 -2.14 -0.28 15.50
N ILE A 72 -2.81 0.65 16.17
CA ILE A 72 -4.29 0.71 16.19
C ILE A 72 -4.82 1.34 14.91
N LEU A 73 -4.17 2.39 14.42
CA LEU A 73 -4.58 3.13 13.23
C LEU A 73 -4.27 2.37 11.93
N ARG A 74 -3.21 1.57 11.95
CA ARG A 74 -2.72 0.88 10.76
C ARG A 74 -3.71 -0.17 10.20
N PRO A 75 -4.30 -1.08 11.00
CA PRO A 75 -5.36 -1.97 10.53
C PRO A 75 -6.53 -1.24 9.89
N TYR A 76 -6.95 -0.10 10.45
CA TYR A 76 -8.04 0.70 9.86
C TYR A 76 -7.70 1.17 8.44
N ILE A 77 -6.47 1.64 8.21
CA ILE A 77 -6.01 2.09 6.89
C ILE A 77 -5.84 0.90 5.94
N ALA A 78 -5.32 -0.24 6.42
CA ALA A 78 -5.25 -1.48 5.64
C ALA A 78 -6.63 -1.91 5.13
N PHE A 79 -7.65 -1.92 5.99
CA PHE A 79 -9.01 -2.23 5.56
C PHE A 79 -9.53 -1.24 4.51
N LYS A 80 -9.25 0.06 4.66
CA LYS A 80 -9.60 1.06 3.64
C LYS A 80 -8.93 0.79 2.28
N ILE A 81 -7.70 0.29 2.27
CA ILE A 81 -7.02 -0.15 1.03
C ILE A 81 -7.74 -1.37 0.46
N LEU A 82 -7.98 -2.41 1.27
CA LEU A 82 -8.66 -3.65 0.85
C LEU A 82 -10.04 -3.42 0.23
N TYR A 83 -10.82 -2.49 0.77
CA TYR A 83 -12.14 -2.15 0.22
C TYR A 83 -12.07 -1.36 -1.09
N LYS A 84 -10.94 -0.70 -1.39
CA LYS A 84 -10.77 0.13 -2.58
C LYS A 84 -10.01 -0.56 -3.71
N LEU A 85 -9.28 -1.62 -3.43
CA LEU A 85 -8.55 -2.37 -4.44
C LEU A 85 -9.53 -3.00 -5.47
N PRO A 86 -9.15 -3.03 -6.76
CA PRO A 86 -9.98 -3.61 -7.80
C PRO A 86 -10.16 -5.12 -7.55
N ARG A 87 -11.40 -5.60 -7.70
CA ARG A 87 -11.74 -7.02 -7.63
C ARG A 87 -12.11 -7.50 -9.02
N THR A 88 -11.33 -8.42 -9.58
CA THR A 88 -11.44 -8.86 -10.96
C THR A 88 -12.85 -9.35 -11.31
N HIS A 89 -13.52 -10.08 -10.42
CA HIS A 89 -14.89 -10.56 -10.63
C HIS A 89 -15.92 -9.42 -10.74
N LEU A 90 -15.77 -8.33 -9.99
CA LEU A 90 -16.68 -7.18 -10.09
C LEU A 90 -16.45 -6.38 -11.37
N ILE A 91 -15.21 -6.29 -11.82
CA ILE A 91 -14.87 -5.59 -13.07
C ILE A 91 -15.51 -6.31 -14.27
N LEU A 92 -15.45 -7.64 -14.28
CA LEU A 92 -16.04 -8.44 -15.36
C LEU A 92 -17.57 -8.30 -15.46
N GLU A 93 -18.25 -7.97 -14.35
CA GLU A 93 -19.69 -7.73 -14.31
C GLU A 93 -20.09 -6.31 -14.77
N GLU A 94 -19.15 -5.35 -14.74
CA GLU A 94 -19.41 -3.93 -15.02
C GLU A 94 -18.95 -3.47 -16.43
N ILE A 95 -18.18 -4.28 -17.14
CA ILE A 95 -17.67 -3.98 -18.49
C ILE A 95 -18.60 -4.45 -19.61
N SER A 96 -18.54 -3.80 -20.77
CA SER A 96 -19.36 -4.20 -21.93
C SER A 96 -18.94 -5.55 -22.51
N ASP A 97 -19.86 -6.23 -23.20
CA ASP A 97 -19.56 -7.48 -23.93
C ASP A 97 -18.69 -7.29 -25.19
N GLU A 98 -18.53 -6.04 -25.67
CA GLU A 98 -17.73 -5.74 -26.85
C GLU A 98 -16.23 -5.71 -26.51
N LEU A 99 -15.47 -6.69 -27.01
CA LEU A 99 -14.08 -6.97 -26.62
C LEU A 99 -13.13 -5.75 -26.59
N ILE A 100 -13.21 -4.86 -27.60
CA ILE A 100 -12.35 -3.66 -27.68
C ILE A 100 -12.79 -2.59 -26.67
N LYS A 101 -14.10 -2.44 -26.47
CA LYS A 101 -14.68 -1.48 -25.54
C LYS A 101 -14.46 -1.93 -24.08
N ALA A 102 -14.70 -3.21 -23.82
CA ALA A 102 -14.41 -3.89 -22.55
C ALA A 102 -12.95 -3.71 -22.10
N HIS A 103 -12.02 -3.80 -23.05
CA HIS A 103 -10.59 -3.61 -22.77
C HIS A 103 -10.27 -2.19 -22.28
N ASN A 104 -10.80 -1.17 -22.97
CA ASN A 104 -10.56 0.22 -22.58
C ASN A 104 -11.24 0.57 -21.25
N GLU A 105 -12.47 0.08 -21.04
CA GLU A 105 -13.22 0.24 -19.79
C GLU A 105 -12.49 -0.42 -18.61
N ALA A 106 -11.99 -1.66 -18.78
CA ALA A 106 -11.24 -2.36 -17.75
C ALA A 106 -9.95 -1.61 -17.36
N ILE A 107 -9.20 -1.08 -18.34
CA ILE A 107 -7.99 -0.29 -18.06
C ILE A 107 -8.33 0.97 -17.26
N GLN A 108 -9.35 1.72 -17.68
CA GLN A 108 -9.77 2.94 -16.98
C GLN A 108 -10.22 2.64 -15.56
N PHE A 109 -11.04 1.61 -15.37
CA PHE A 109 -11.54 1.21 -14.06
C PHE A 109 -10.40 0.83 -13.11
N VAL A 110 -9.45 0.03 -13.59
CA VAL A 110 -8.27 -0.36 -12.81
C VAL A 110 -7.45 0.87 -12.43
N GLN A 111 -7.18 1.79 -13.37
CA GLN A 111 -6.42 3.01 -13.10
C GLN A 111 -7.09 3.90 -12.06
N GLU A 112 -8.41 4.09 -12.13
CA GLU A 112 -9.15 4.90 -11.15
C GLU A 112 -9.12 4.29 -9.75
N LYS A 113 -9.33 2.97 -9.63
CA LYS A 113 -9.25 2.27 -8.35
C LYS A 113 -7.84 2.38 -7.75
N PHE A 114 -6.79 2.17 -8.56
CA PHE A 114 -5.41 2.35 -8.11
C PHE A 114 -5.09 3.78 -7.70
N LYS A 115 -5.51 4.78 -8.48
CA LYS A 115 -5.31 6.19 -8.11
C LYS A 115 -5.97 6.50 -6.76
N SER A 116 -7.19 6.00 -6.55
CA SER A 116 -7.94 6.19 -5.31
C SER A 116 -7.35 5.46 -4.10
N SER A 117 -6.61 4.36 -4.29
CA SER A 117 -5.99 3.55 -3.23
C SER A 117 -4.53 3.97 -2.95
N SER A 118 -3.83 4.55 -3.92
CA SER A 118 -2.42 4.96 -3.84
C SER A 118 -2.13 5.87 -2.64
N ALA A 119 -3.00 6.84 -2.39
CA ALA A 119 -2.88 7.73 -1.24
C ALA A 119 -2.92 6.93 0.08
N PHE A 120 -3.89 6.03 0.24
CA PHE A 120 -4.02 5.21 1.45
C PHE A 120 -2.83 4.28 1.64
N TYR A 121 -2.33 3.70 0.56
CA TYR A 121 -1.12 2.87 0.60
C TYR A 121 0.12 3.68 1.01
N SER A 122 0.27 4.92 0.54
CA SER A 122 1.34 5.82 1.00
C SER A 122 1.24 6.13 2.51
N HIS A 123 0.04 6.46 3.00
CA HIS A 123 -0.19 6.67 4.44
C HIS A 123 0.14 5.41 5.25
N TYR A 124 -0.21 4.23 4.72
CA TYR A 124 0.11 2.95 5.35
C TYR A 124 1.63 2.74 5.48
N LEU A 125 2.40 3.01 4.42
CA LEU A 125 3.87 2.90 4.46
C LEU A 125 4.51 3.93 5.41
N ILE A 126 4.02 5.17 5.42
CA ILE A 126 4.51 6.21 6.35
C ILE A 126 4.25 5.77 7.79
N LEU A 127 3.05 5.27 8.08
CA LEU A 127 2.73 4.76 9.42
C LEU A 127 3.60 3.56 9.78
N SER A 128 3.87 2.64 8.87
CA SER A 128 4.79 1.53 9.13
C SER A 128 6.22 1.99 9.39
N ALA A 129 6.71 3.04 8.72
CA ALA A 129 8.03 3.58 9.01
C ALA A 129 8.10 4.27 10.38
N VAL A 130 7.06 5.01 10.74
CA VAL A 130 6.96 5.68 12.05
C VAL A 130 6.79 4.64 13.17
N SER A 131 5.93 3.65 12.99
CA SER A 131 5.79 2.50 13.90
C SER A 131 7.13 1.79 14.10
N ALA A 132 7.85 1.45 13.03
CA ALA A 132 9.13 0.74 13.13
C ALA A 132 10.13 1.49 13.99
N PHE A 133 10.15 2.83 13.87
CA PHE A 133 11.00 3.67 14.68
C PHE A 133 10.62 3.63 16.16
N PHE A 134 9.33 3.72 16.49
CA PHE A 134 8.87 3.61 17.87
C PHE A 134 9.05 2.21 18.45
N ASP A 135 8.79 1.16 17.69
CA ASP A 135 9.03 -0.22 18.10
C ASP A 135 10.51 -0.49 18.35
N PHE A 136 11.39 0.08 17.52
CA PHE A 136 12.84 -0.03 17.72
C PHE A 136 13.28 0.66 19.03
N ILE A 137 12.76 1.86 19.32
CA ILE A 137 13.02 2.56 20.59
C ILE A 137 12.48 1.74 21.77
N ALA A 138 11.24 1.27 21.67
CA ALA A 138 10.60 0.44 22.69
C ALA A 138 11.41 -0.83 22.94
N LEU A 139 11.91 -1.46 21.87
CA LEU A 139 12.73 -2.64 21.96
C LEU A 139 14.05 -2.37 22.69
N ILE A 140 14.79 -1.32 22.32
CA ILE A 140 16.04 -0.96 23.01
C ILE A 140 15.79 -0.65 24.49
N TYR A 141 14.76 0.15 24.78
CA TYR A 141 14.38 0.51 26.14
C TYR A 141 14.09 -0.74 26.98
N ASN A 142 13.22 -1.62 26.48
CA ASN A 142 12.83 -2.84 27.19
C ASN A 142 13.97 -3.87 27.26
N LEU A 143 14.86 -3.91 26.27
CA LEU A 143 16.08 -4.73 26.30
C LEU A 143 17.09 -4.25 27.35
N SER A 144 17.17 -2.94 27.58
CA SER A 144 18.04 -2.37 28.62
C SER A 144 17.54 -2.66 30.04
N GLU A 145 16.23 -2.85 30.22
CA GLU A 145 15.60 -3.15 31.51
C GLU A 145 15.28 -4.65 31.72
N THR A 146 15.52 -5.52 30.73
CA THR A 146 15.20 -6.97 30.83
C THR A 146 16.12 -7.76 31.76
N GLY A 147 17.11 -7.09 32.38
CA GLY A 147 17.81 -7.62 33.57
C GLY A 147 16.95 -7.60 34.85
N GLY A 148 15.76 -6.98 34.82
CA GLY A 148 14.82 -6.90 35.93
C GLY A 148 13.91 -8.12 36.10
N THR A 149 13.33 -8.28 37.30
CA THR A 149 12.53 -9.45 37.73
C THR A 149 11.09 -9.48 37.21
N THR A 150 10.66 -8.51 36.40
CA THR A 150 9.26 -8.33 35.99
C THR A 150 8.98 -8.89 34.59
N ASN A 151 8.14 -9.92 34.53
CA ASN A 151 7.69 -10.59 33.29
C ASN A 151 7.06 -9.63 32.24
N THR A 152 6.58 -8.46 32.68
CA THR A 152 5.99 -7.42 31.83
C THR A 152 6.98 -6.89 30.78
N TYR A 153 8.25 -6.70 31.13
CA TYR A 153 9.23 -6.18 30.16
C TYR A 153 9.50 -7.19 29.04
N ILE A 154 9.64 -8.47 29.39
CA ILE A 154 9.80 -9.56 28.42
C ILE A 154 8.60 -9.60 27.47
N PHE A 155 7.38 -9.41 27.98
CA PHE A 155 6.18 -9.34 27.14
C PHE A 155 6.24 -8.18 26.13
N TYR A 156 6.59 -6.97 26.56
CA TYR A 156 6.71 -5.82 25.64
C TYR A 156 7.91 -5.91 24.69
N VAL A 157 9.01 -6.59 25.07
CA VAL A 157 10.09 -6.96 24.13
C VAL A 157 9.54 -7.81 22.99
N ASN A 158 8.75 -8.83 23.30
CA ASN A 158 8.16 -9.70 22.27
C ASN A 158 7.18 -8.95 21.37
N ILE A 159 6.34 -8.09 21.94
CA ILE A 159 5.43 -7.24 21.16
C ILE A 159 6.22 -6.34 20.19
N ALA A 160 7.19 -5.59 20.71
CA ALA A 160 8.01 -4.69 19.90
C ALA A 160 8.76 -5.44 18.79
N TRP A 161 9.25 -6.65 19.07
CA TRP A 161 9.88 -7.50 18.05
C TRP A 161 8.92 -7.92 16.94
N ILE A 162 7.71 -8.39 17.30
CA ILE A 162 6.73 -8.83 16.32
C ILE A 162 6.29 -7.67 15.43
N PHE A 163 5.99 -6.50 16.02
CA PHE A 163 5.60 -5.33 15.26
C PHE A 163 6.73 -4.79 14.39
N LEU A 164 7.96 -4.67 14.92
CA LEU A 164 9.11 -4.30 14.11
C LEU A 164 9.33 -5.25 12.93
N GLY A 165 9.11 -6.55 13.13
CA GLY A 165 9.15 -7.56 12.07
C GLY A 165 8.10 -7.33 10.99
N PHE A 166 6.86 -7.03 11.37
CA PHE A 166 5.80 -6.69 10.41
C PHE A 166 6.11 -5.42 9.62
N ASP A 167 6.66 -4.42 10.29
CA ASP A 167 6.96 -3.13 9.66
C ASP A 167 8.06 -3.25 8.62
N ILE A 168 9.15 -3.91 9.01
CA ILE A 168 10.26 -4.20 8.11
C ILE A 168 9.77 -5.07 6.95
N TYR A 169 8.95 -6.09 7.21
CA TYR A 169 8.39 -6.92 6.16
C TYR A 169 7.59 -6.09 5.14
N VAL A 170 6.67 -5.24 5.59
CA VAL A 170 5.85 -4.40 4.70
C VAL A 170 6.71 -3.44 3.88
N LEU A 171 7.69 -2.79 4.52
CA LEU A 171 8.57 -1.82 3.86
C LEU A 171 9.46 -2.52 2.80
N LEU A 172 10.03 -3.67 3.14
CA LEU A 172 10.84 -4.47 2.21
C LEU A 172 9.99 -5.06 1.10
N TRP A 173 8.80 -5.57 1.41
CA TRP A 173 7.87 -6.10 0.42
C TRP A 173 7.48 -5.01 -0.58
N SER A 174 7.11 -3.81 -0.09
CA SER A 174 6.81 -2.65 -0.93
C SER A 174 7.97 -2.27 -1.85
N LYS A 175 9.19 -2.26 -1.32
CA LYS A 175 10.40 -2.03 -2.11
C LYS A 175 10.64 -3.14 -3.13
N SER A 176 10.31 -4.39 -2.79
CA SER A 176 10.48 -5.53 -3.69
C SER A 176 9.58 -5.44 -4.93
N LEU A 177 8.40 -4.80 -4.80
CA LEU A 177 7.50 -4.55 -5.93
C LEU A 177 8.14 -3.76 -7.06
N LEU A 178 9.11 -2.87 -6.75
CA LEU A 178 9.85 -2.14 -7.79
C LEU A 178 10.64 -3.07 -8.71
N PHE A 179 11.03 -4.24 -8.23
CA PHE A 179 11.76 -5.25 -9.00
C PHE A 179 10.80 -6.26 -9.65
N THR A 180 9.69 -6.57 -9.00
CA THR A 180 8.71 -7.58 -9.45
C THR A 180 7.73 -7.04 -10.49
N LEU A 181 7.39 -5.75 -10.45
CA LEU A 181 6.46 -5.15 -11.39
C LEU A 181 7.03 -5.12 -12.82
N PRO A 182 6.25 -5.55 -13.83
CA PRO A 182 6.60 -5.37 -15.24
C PRO A 182 6.96 -3.92 -15.53
N LYS A 183 7.97 -3.73 -16.40
CA LYS A 183 8.49 -2.40 -16.73
C LYS A 183 7.40 -1.42 -17.17
N ALA A 184 6.43 -1.88 -17.96
CA ALA A 184 5.29 -1.07 -18.40
C ALA A 184 4.47 -0.48 -17.23
N PHE A 185 4.19 -1.27 -16.19
CA PHE A 185 3.50 -0.77 -15.00
C PHE A 185 4.37 0.12 -14.13
N ARG A 186 5.68 -0.15 -14.09
CA ARG A 186 6.64 0.68 -13.36
C ARG A 186 6.79 2.05 -13.97
N ASP A 187 6.89 2.12 -15.29
CA ASP A 187 7.01 3.37 -16.05
C ASP A 187 5.70 4.17 -15.93
N ALA A 188 4.54 3.51 -16.05
CA ALA A 188 3.23 4.15 -15.82
C ALA A 188 3.06 4.64 -14.37
N SER A 189 3.50 3.87 -13.38
CA SER A 189 3.46 4.27 -11.96
C SER A 189 4.38 5.46 -11.68
N ASN A 190 5.59 5.47 -12.26
CA ASN A 190 6.53 6.59 -12.16
C ASN A 190 5.94 7.87 -12.78
N ASP A 191 5.28 7.75 -13.92
CA ASP A 191 4.64 8.88 -14.59
C ASP A 191 3.47 9.45 -13.76
N ILE A 192 2.64 8.56 -13.20
CA ILE A 192 1.56 8.94 -12.26
C ILE A 192 2.13 9.58 -10.99
N ALA A 193 3.21 9.03 -10.43
CA ALA A 193 3.85 9.55 -9.23
C ALA A 193 4.45 10.93 -9.46
N GLN A 194 5.15 11.14 -10.58
CA GLN A 194 5.71 12.44 -10.96
C GLN A 194 4.62 13.48 -11.21
N THR A 195 3.54 13.09 -11.90
CA THR A 195 2.39 13.98 -12.16
C THR A 195 1.72 14.39 -10.85
N THR A 196 1.49 13.44 -9.94
CA THR A 196 0.88 13.70 -8.62
C THR A 196 1.76 14.60 -7.76
N LEU A 197 3.08 14.38 -7.75
CA LEU A 197 4.04 15.24 -7.05
C LEU A 197 4.04 16.66 -7.60
N ARG A 198 4.02 16.81 -8.93
CA ARG A 198 3.96 18.10 -9.60
C ARG A 198 2.67 18.85 -9.25
N ASP A 199 1.53 18.18 -9.31
CA ASP A 199 0.23 18.77 -9.02
C ASP A 199 0.11 19.15 -7.53
N THR A 200 0.64 18.32 -6.64
CA THR A 200 0.68 18.62 -5.18
C THR A 200 1.55 19.85 -4.90
N ASN A 201 2.73 19.94 -5.52
CA ASN A 201 3.60 21.11 -5.39
C ASN A 201 2.95 22.40 -5.92
N LEU A 202 2.20 22.31 -7.03
CA LEU A 202 1.41 23.43 -7.57
C LEU A 202 0.31 23.87 -6.60
N ILE A 203 -0.42 22.92 -6.02
CA ILE A 203 -1.48 23.20 -5.04
C ILE A 203 -0.91 23.83 -3.78
N VAL A 204 0.20 23.29 -3.25
CA VAL A 204 0.88 23.83 -2.06
C VAL A 204 1.40 25.25 -2.33
N ASN A 205 2.04 25.48 -3.49
CA ASN A 205 2.50 26.81 -3.87
C ASN A 205 1.33 27.81 -4.02
N ASN A 206 0.21 27.39 -4.61
CA ASN A 206 -0.98 28.24 -4.73
C ASN A 206 -1.61 28.54 -3.36
N MET A 207 -1.64 27.56 -2.45
CA MET A 207 -2.10 27.78 -1.08
C MET A 207 -1.19 28.75 -0.32
N ILE A 208 0.13 28.59 -0.42
CA ILE A 208 1.10 29.51 0.18
C ILE A 208 0.93 30.92 -0.41
N HIS A 209 0.77 31.04 -1.72
CA HIS A 209 0.59 32.33 -2.39
C HIS A 209 -0.73 33.01 -1.98
N GLN A 210 -1.81 32.26 -1.76
CA GLN A 210 -3.07 32.78 -1.21
C GLN A 210 -2.95 33.16 0.27
N PHE A 211 -2.17 32.42 1.05
CA PHE A 211 -1.95 32.72 2.47
C PHE A 211 -1.09 33.97 2.66
N VAL A 212 -0.07 34.14 1.82
CA VAL A 212 0.84 35.30 1.83
C VAL A 212 0.16 36.56 1.29
N ASN A 213 -0.74 36.43 0.31
CA ASN A 213 -1.42 37.57 -0.31
C ASN A 213 -2.83 37.84 0.21
N LYS A 214 -3.23 37.27 1.36
CA LYS A 214 -4.47 37.69 2.01
C LYS A 214 -4.31 39.13 2.51
N PRO A 215 -5.06 40.12 1.97
CA PRO A 215 -5.05 41.45 2.55
C PRO A 215 -5.63 41.37 3.97
N LYS A 216 -5.00 42.08 4.90
CA LYS A 216 -5.42 42.19 6.31
C LYS A 216 -6.83 42.77 6.42
#